data_AF-A0A4S8M429-F1
#
_entry.id   AF-A0A4S8M429-F1
#
_cell.length_a   1.000
_cell.length_b   1.000
_cell.length_c   1.000
_cell.angle_alpha   90.00
_cell.angle_beta   90.00
_cell.angle_gamma   90.00
#
_symmetry.space_group_name_H-M   'P 1'
#
loop_
_entity.id
_entity.type
_entity.pdbx_description
1 polymer ?
#
loop_
_entity_poly.entity_id
_entity_poly.type
_entity_poly.pdbx_seq_one_letter_code
_entity_poly.pdbx_strand_id
1 'polypeptide(L)' 'MHRSFDHSQHQRTVHISNVIASDGDVLAGVNSNFGDVAVISSSTNKLTNVDSVCDTFEGNDNGDEPPKLTSNQKNANCQF' A
#
# COMPACT_ATOMS: atom_id res chain seq x y z
N MET A 1 -14.07 0.44 7.37
CA MET A 1 -13.61 1.52 6.48
C MET A 1 -13.41 2.76 7.35
N HIS A 2 -12.17 3.14 7.67
CA HIS A 2 -11.88 4.35 8.44
C HIS A 2 -11.24 5.35 7.47
N ARG A 3 -11.94 6.44 7.16
CA ARG A 3 -11.39 7.56 6.38
C ARG A 3 -11.47 8.82 7.22
N SER A 4 -10.31 9.26 7.69
CA SER A 4 -10.12 10.60 8.26
C SER A 4 -9.32 11.43 7.26
N PHE A 5 -9.97 12.47 6.73
CA PHE A 5 -9.38 13.57 5.97
C PHE A 5 -8.93 14.62 6.99
N ASP A 6 -7.61 14.77 7.19
CA ASP A 6 -7.02 15.90 7.88
C ASP A 6 -5.76 16.34 7.12
N HIS A 7 -5.59 17.65 6.99
CA HIS A 7 -4.79 18.39 6.01
C HIS A 7 -3.28 18.48 6.36
N SER A 8 -2.76 17.50 7.07
CA SER A 8 -1.33 17.28 7.20
C SER A 8 -1.09 15.81 6.89
N GLN A 9 -0.44 15.54 5.77
CA GLN A 9 -0.11 14.16 5.39
C GLN A 9 1.00 13.67 6.31
N HIS A 10 0.59 13.20 7.48
CA HIS A 10 1.44 12.46 8.40
C HIS A 10 1.72 11.10 7.78
N GLN A 11 3.00 10.73 7.74
CA GLN A 11 3.46 9.39 7.39
C GLN A 11 2.58 8.34 8.10
N ARG A 12 1.87 7.51 7.33
CA ARG A 12 1.08 6.41 7.87
C ARG A 12 1.83 5.11 7.67
N THR A 13 2.02 4.37 8.75
CA THR A 13 2.58 3.02 8.69
C THR A 13 1.45 2.01 8.82
N VAL A 14 1.31 1.14 7.83
CA VAL A 14 0.31 0.05 7.80
C VAL A 14 1.04 -1.28 7.95
N HIS A 15 0.64 -2.07 8.95
CA HIS A 15 1.16 -3.42 9.16
C HIS A 15 0.11 -4.45 8.73
N ILE A 16 0.46 -5.30 7.76
CA ILE A 16 -0.42 -6.34 7.22
C ILE A 16 0.19 -7.71 7.54
N SER A 17 -0.40 -8.39 8.51
CA SER A 17 0.00 -9.74 8.95
C SER A 17 -1.24 -10.59 9.20
N ASN A 18 -1.11 -11.91 9.01
CA ASN A 18 -2.19 -12.89 9.15
C ASN A 18 -3.40 -12.64 8.23
N VAL A 19 -3.16 -12.11 7.03
CA VAL A 19 -4.21 -11.87 6.03
C VAL A 19 -4.26 -13.03 5.03
N ILE A 20 -5.47 -13.44 4.65
CA ILE A 20 -5.73 -14.35 3.53
C ILE A 20 -6.33 -13.52 2.42
N ALA A 21 -5.63 -13.42 1.30
CA ALA A 21 -6.11 -12.72 0.11
C ALA A 21 -6.07 -13.68 -1.08
N SER A 22 -7.19 -13.74 -1.80
CA SER A 22 -7.39 -14.61 -2.94
C SER A 22 -8.07 -13.85 -4.08
N ASP A 23 -7.58 -14.03 -5.31
CA ASP A 23 -8.15 -13.45 -6.53
C ASP A 23 -8.34 -11.91 -6.45
N GLY A 24 -7.27 -11.21 -6.07
CA GLY A 24 -7.28 -9.76 -5.90
C GLY A 24 -6.15 -9.07 -6.67
N ASP A 25 -6.44 -7.91 -7.25
CA ASP A 25 -5.47 -7.17 -8.09
C ASP A 25 -4.29 -6.61 -7.26
N VAL A 26 -4.57 -5.93 -6.15
CA VAL A 26 -3.53 -5.29 -5.31
C VAL A 26 -3.87 -5.47 -3.82
N LEU A 27 -2.94 -6.01 -3.03
CA LEU A 27 -3.11 -6.18 -1.58
C LEU A 27 -2.95 -4.88 -0.79
N ALA A 28 -2.01 -4.02 -1.18
CA ALA A 28 -1.80 -2.71 -0.55
C ALA A 28 -1.34 -1.65 -1.56
N GLY A 29 -1.89 -0.44 -1.45
CA GLY A 29 -1.41 0.74 -2.16
C GLY A 29 -0.89 1.78 -1.17
N VAL A 30 0.37 2.20 -1.32
CA VAL A 30 0.99 3.21 -0.45
C VAL A 30 1.37 4.45 -1.22
N ASN A 31 1.26 5.59 -0.56
CA ASN A 31 1.57 6.87 -1.15
C ASN A 31 3.01 7.28 -0.82
N SER A 32 3.93 7.15 -1.78
CA SER A 32 5.36 7.25 -1.47
C SER A 32 5.82 8.67 -1.17
N ASN A 33 5.19 9.70 -1.74
CA ASN A 33 5.58 11.10 -1.53
C ASN A 33 5.10 11.67 -0.18
N PHE A 34 4.09 11.05 0.44
CA PHE A 34 3.63 11.39 1.79
C PHE A 34 4.26 10.50 2.89
N GLY A 35 5.21 9.65 2.48
CA GLY A 35 6.01 8.85 3.39
C GLY A 35 5.32 7.61 3.90
N ASP A 36 4.18 7.20 3.32
CA ASP A 36 3.48 6.00 3.77
C ASP A 36 4.36 4.75 3.64
N VAL A 37 4.25 3.87 4.63
CA VAL A 37 4.99 2.60 4.64
C VAL A 37 4.03 1.44 4.91
N ALA A 38 3.96 0.48 4.00
CA ALA A 38 3.31 -0.81 4.20
C ALA A 38 4.37 -1.85 4.56
N VAL A 39 4.20 -2.48 5.72
CA VAL A 39 4.98 -3.64 6.16
C VAL A 39 4.08 -4.87 6.10
N ILE A 40 4.36 -5.77 5.18
CA ILE A 40 3.52 -6.92 4.86
C ILE A 40 4.30 -8.18 5.20
N SER A 41 3.76 -8.97 6.12
CA SER A 41 4.41 -10.19 6.60
C SER A 41 4.07 -11.37 5.70
N SER A 42 4.83 -11.52 4.62
CA SER A 42 4.72 -12.61 3.63
C SER A 42 4.78 -14.02 4.24
N SER A 43 5.42 -14.18 5.40
CA SER A 43 5.46 -15.45 6.15
C SER A 43 4.14 -15.82 6.83
N THR A 44 3.34 -14.83 7.20
CA THR A 44 2.05 -15.02 7.89
C THR A 44 0.86 -14.89 6.96
N ASN A 45 1.05 -14.21 5.82
CA ASN A 45 0.00 -13.94 4.86
C ASN A 45 -0.14 -15.12 3.90
N LYS A 46 -1.38 -15.52 3.62
CA LYS A 46 -1.68 -16.49 2.57
C LYS A 46 -2.22 -15.74 1.38
N LEU A 47 -1.35 -15.54 0.39
CA LEU A 47 -1.64 -14.86 -0.86
C LEU A 47 -1.75 -15.92 -1.97
N THR A 48 -2.92 -16.04 -2.58
CA THR A 48 -3.17 -16.97 -3.70
C THR A 48 -3.78 -16.19 -4.85
N ASN A 49 -3.21 -16.26 -6.06
CA ASN A 49 -3.68 -15.48 -7.22
C ASN A 49 -3.83 -13.97 -6.91
N VAL A 50 -2.83 -13.38 -6.25
CA VAL A 50 -2.77 -11.93 -6.03
C VAL A 50 -1.77 -11.37 -7.04
N ASP A 51 -2.20 -10.44 -7.88
CA ASP A 51 -1.37 -9.91 -8.96
C ASP A 51 -0.25 -9.00 -8.44
N SER A 52 -0.53 -8.21 -7.39
CA SER A 52 0.47 -7.42 -6.69
C SER A 52 0.28 -7.37 -5.18
N VAL A 53 1.39 -7.49 -4.43
CA VAL A 53 1.40 -7.40 -2.97
C VAL A 53 1.43 -5.95 -2.50
N CYS A 54 2.17 -5.08 -3.18
CA CYS A 54 2.26 -3.68 -2.79
C CYS A 54 2.61 -2.81 -3.99
N ASP A 55 1.76 -1.83 -4.27
CA ASP A 55 1.96 -0.81 -5.29
C ASP A 55 2.22 0.55 -4.62
N THR A 56 3.13 1.35 -5.17
CA THR A 56 3.35 2.73 -4.72
C THR A 56 2.74 3.72 -5.69
N PHE A 57 2.20 4.81 -5.16
CA PHE A 57 1.55 5.87 -5.92
C PHE A 57 2.15 7.24 -5.56
N GLU A 58 2.08 8.18 -6.50
CA GLU A 58 2.44 9.59 -6.26
C GLU A 58 1.20 10.40 -5.93
N GLY A 59 0.99 10.68 -4.65
CA GLY A 59 -0.14 11.45 -4.18
C GLY A 59 -0.18 12.84 -4.76
N ASN A 60 -1.37 13.33 -5.08
CA ASN A 60 -1.58 14.74 -5.37
C ASN A 60 -2.58 15.33 -4.38
N ASP A 61 -2.47 16.63 -4.10
CA ASP A 61 -3.42 17.37 -3.26
C ASP A 61 -4.58 17.95 -4.08
N ASN A 62 -4.64 17.63 -5.38
CA ASN A 62 -5.62 18.18 -6.32
C ASN A 62 -6.91 17.34 -6.42
N GLY A 63 -6.94 16.17 -5.77
CA GLY A 63 -8.08 15.25 -5.81
C GLY A 63 -8.12 14.35 -7.05
N ASP A 64 -7.11 14.42 -7.91
CA ASP A 64 -6.94 13.54 -9.06
C ASP A 64 -6.45 12.16 -8.59
N GLU A 65 -6.71 11.12 -9.39
CA GLU A 65 -6.19 9.79 -9.09
C GLU A 65 -4.66 9.79 -9.18
N PRO A 66 -3.93 9.41 -8.11
CA PRO A 66 -2.48 9.47 -8.10
C PRO A 66 -1.88 8.43 -9.06
N PRO A 67 -0.88 8.79 -9.90
CA PRO A 67 -0.27 7.84 -10.81
C PRO A 67 0.50 6.76 -10.05
N LYS A 68 0.43 5.52 -10.55
CA LYS A 68 1.21 4.40 -10.03
C LYS A 68 2.69 4.57 -10.40
N LEU A 69 3.56 4.48 -9.39
CA LEU A 69 5.02 4.60 -9.55
C LEU A 69 5.69 3.22 -9.65
N THR A 70 5.36 2.31 -8.73
CA THR A 70 5.93 0.95 -8.73
C THR A 70 4.83 -0.06 -8.51
N SER A 71 5.01 -1.26 -9.07
CA SER A 71 4.07 -2.34 -8.90
C SER A 71 4.76 -3.61 -8.42
N ASN A 72 4.31 -4.12 -7.28
CA ASN A 72 4.85 -5.32 -6.63
C ASN A 72 6.38 -5.29 -6.42
N GLN A 73 6.93 -4.13 -6.08
CA GLN A 73 8.38 -3.96 -5.87
C GLN A 73 8.68 -3.59 -4.42
N LYS A 74 9.68 -4.27 -3.84
CA LYS A 74 10.18 -3.94 -2.51
C LYS A 74 10.97 -2.63 -2.55
N ASN A 75 10.60 -1.68 -1.70
CA ASN A 75 11.27 -0.40 -1.54
C ASN A 75 11.08 0.13 -0.09
N ALA A 76 11.47 1.37 0.18
CA ALA A 76 11.35 1.95 1.52
C ALA A 76 9.87 2.03 2.01
N ASN A 77 8.93 2.18 1.07
CA ASN A 77 7.49 2.32 1.31
C ASN A 77 6.75 0.97 1.28
N CYS A 78 7.20 0.00 0.48
CA CYS A 78 6.63 -1.34 0.36
C CYS A 78 7.61 -2.39 0.86
N GLN A 79 7.41 -2.88 2.08
CA GLN A 79 8.28 -3.87 2.72
C GLN A 79 7.55 -5.20 2.88
N PHE A 80 7.90 -6.18 2.06
CA PHE A 80 7.31 -7.52 2.07
C PHE A 80 8.34 -8.62 1.75
#